data_AF-A0A7C5BZZ9-F1
#
_entry.id   AF-A0A7C5BZZ9-F1
#
_cell.length_a   1.000
_cell.length_b   1.000
_cell.length_c   1.000
_cell.angle_alpha   90.00
_cell.angle_beta   90.00
_cell.angle_gamma   90.00
#
_symmetry.space_group_name_H-M   'P 1'
#
loop_
_entity.id
_entity.type
_entity.pdbx_description
1 polymer ?
#
loop_
_entity_poly.entity_id
_entity_poly.type
_entity_poly.pdbx_seq_one_letter_code
_entity_poly.pdbx_strand_id
1 'polypeptide(L)'
;MFSPSPGEMLIILLIAILLFGEKLPEVARTIGKKVMELQQGFRSLEREFRLSMESAGEPKKSTVKEDNLEHEEATAPKFEPPPAA
;
A
#
# COMPACT_ATOMS: atom_id res chain seq x y z
N MET A 1 13.38 18.62 -12.61
CA MET A 1 12.98 19.20 -13.91
C MET A 1 13.09 18.17 -15.04
N PHE A 2 12.69 16.90 -14.82
CA PHE A 2 12.86 15.82 -15.83
C PHE A 2 11.62 14.94 -15.96
N SER A 3 10.44 15.53 -15.81
CA SER A 3 9.21 14.82 -16.17
C SER A 3 9.02 15.04 -17.67
N PRO A 4 9.11 13.99 -18.52
CA PRO A 4 8.84 14.13 -19.94
C PRO A 4 7.41 14.67 -20.11
N SER A 5 7.28 15.64 -21.00
CA SER A 5 5.98 16.21 -21.34
C SER A 5 5.08 15.14 -21.97
N PRO A 6 3.75 15.27 -21.86
CA PRO A 6 2.82 14.35 -22.53
C PRO A 6 3.05 14.23 -24.04
N GLY A 7 3.53 15.29 -24.69
CA GLY A 7 3.89 15.27 -26.12
C GLY A 7 5.10 14.39 -26.42
N GLU A 8 6.15 14.46 -25.62
CA GLU A 8 7.33 13.59 -25.76
C GLU A 8 6.98 12.12 -25.51
N MET A 9 6.12 11.85 -24.52
CA MET A 9 5.62 10.49 -24.27
C MET A 9 4.86 9.91 -25.47
N LEU A 10 4.05 10.71 -26.16
CA LEU A 10 3.37 10.28 -27.39
C LEU A 10 4.34 9.98 -28.53
N ILE A 11 5.39 10.79 -28.70
CA ILE A 11 6.42 10.55 -29.73
C ILE A 11 7.16 9.24 -29.44
N ILE A 12 7.55 8.99 -28.19
CA ILE A 12 8.19 7.74 -27.79
C ILE A 12 7.26 6.55 -28.02
N LEU A 13 5.98 6.68 -27.67
CA LEU A 13 4.97 5.65 -27.93
C LEU A 13 4.84 5.35 -29.43
N LEU A 14 4.80 6.38 -30.26
CA LEU A 14 4.72 6.22 -31.71
C LEU A 14 5.95 5.49 -32.25
N ILE A 15 7.16 5.88 -31.82
CA ILE A 15 8.40 5.19 -32.20
C ILE A 15 8.38 3.74 -31.73
N ALA A 16 7.94 3.47 -30.50
CA ALA A 16 7.83 2.12 -29.98
C ALA A 16 6.85 1.27 -30.82
N ILE A 17 5.71 1.84 -31.24
CA ILE A 17 4.76 1.16 -32.14
C ILE A 17 5.41 0.91 -33.51
N LEU A 18 6.22 1.83 -34.05
CA LEU A 18 6.90 1.61 -35.33
C LEU A 18 7.97 0.51 -35.25
N LEU A 19 8.69 0.41 -34.13
CA LEU A 19 9.74 -0.60 -33.94
C LEU A 19 9.17 -1.99 -33.61
N PHE A 20 8.15 -2.06 -32.75
CA PHE A 20 7.61 -3.32 -32.22
C PHE A 20 6.26 -3.71 -32.83
N GLY A 21 5.50 -2.76 -33.39
CA GLY A 21 4.19 -3.02 -33.99
C GLY A 21 3.21 -3.69 -33.05
N GLU A 22 2.56 -4.74 -33.54
CA GLU A 22 1.64 -5.59 -32.77
C GLU A 22 2.31 -6.35 -31.61
N LYS A 23 3.64 -6.42 -31.58
CA LYS A 23 4.41 -7.12 -30.52
C LYS A 23 4.60 -6.27 -29.27
N LEU A 24 4.36 -4.96 -29.34
CA LEU A 24 4.46 -4.06 -28.19
C LEU A 24 3.61 -4.53 -26.97
N PRO A 25 2.31 -4.83 -27.11
CA PRO A 25 1.51 -5.36 -26.00
C PRO A 25 1.98 -6.73 -25.51
N GLU A 26 2.55 -7.56 -26.38
CA GLU A 26 3.12 -8.86 -26.03
C GLU A 26 4.37 -8.70 -25.13
N VAL A 27 5.26 -7.78 -25.50
CA VAL A 27 6.46 -7.40 -24.71
C VAL A 27 6.05 -6.77 -23.38
N ALA A 28 5.10 -5.83 -23.39
CA ALA A 28 4.61 -5.18 -22.19
C ALA A 28 3.97 -6.18 -21.21
N ARG A 29 3.19 -7.15 -21.72
CA ARG A 29 2.64 -8.24 -20.90
C ARG A 29 3.74 -9.13 -20.31
N THR A 30 4.75 -9.47 -21.10
CA THR A 30 5.86 -10.32 -20.65
C THR A 30 6.69 -9.64 -19.56
N ILE A 31 7.04 -8.36 -19.75
CA ILE A 31 7.74 -7.56 -18.75
C ILE A 31 6.85 -7.33 -17.53
N GLY A 32 5.57 -7.01 -17.74
CA GLY A 32 4.60 -6.77 -16.68
C GLY A 32 4.41 -7.98 -15.76
N LYS A 33 4.37 -9.19 -16.32
CA LYS A 33 4.35 -10.44 -15.52
C LYS A 33 5.59 -10.56 -14.64
N LYS A 34 6.79 -10.32 -15.18
CA LYS A 34 8.05 -10.32 -14.40
C LYS A 34 8.03 -9.27 -13.28
N VAL A 35 7.59 -8.05 -13.58
CA VAL A 35 7.48 -6.97 -12.59
C VAL A 35 6.46 -7.33 -11.49
N MET A 36 5.35 -7.99 -11.85
CA MET A 36 4.34 -8.45 -10.90
C MET A 36 4.89 -9.52 -9.95
N GLU A 37 5.62 -10.50 -10.49
CA GLU A 37 6.31 -11.53 -9.70
C GLU A 37 7.35 -10.89 -8.76
N LEU A 38 8.12 -9.91 -9.25
CA LEU A 38 9.04 -9.12 -8.43
C LEU A 38 8.31 -8.43 -7.28
N GLN A 39 7.20 -7.72 -7.54
CA GLN A 39 6.43 -7.07 -6.49
C GLN A 39 5.89 -8.06 -5.46
N GLN A 40 5.45 -9.25 -5.87
CA GLN A 40 5.01 -10.30 -4.95
C GLN A 40 6.17 -10.76 -4.06
N GLY A 41 7.36 -10.97 -4.63
CA GLY A 41 8.58 -11.26 -3.89
C GLY A 41 8.88 -10.18 -2.84
N PHE A 42 8.90 -8.90 -3.23
CA PHE A 42 9.13 -7.79 -2.29
C PHE A 42 8.10 -7.74 -1.15
N ARG A 43 6.81 -7.98 -1.43
CA ARG A 43 5.76 -8.04 -0.39
C ARG A 43 5.93 -9.21 0.58
N SER A 44 6.41 -10.36 0.10
CA SER A 44 6.72 -11.49 0.96
C SER A 44 7.91 -11.18 1.87
N LEU A 45 8.97 -10.58 1.33
CA LEU A 45 10.14 -10.15 2.10
C LEU A 45 9.77 -9.12 3.17
N GLU A 46 8.92 -8.13 2.84
CA GLU A 46 8.44 -7.14 3.81
C GLU A 46 7.68 -7.80 4.96
N ARG A 47 6.83 -8.80 4.66
CA ARG A 47 6.10 -9.57 5.68
C ARG A 47 7.03 -10.38 6.57
N GLU A 48 8.00 -11.08 5.99
CA GLU A 48 9.00 -11.86 6.72
C GLU A 48 9.88 -10.97 7.60
N PHE A 49 10.28 -9.80 7.10
CA PHE A 49 11.07 -8.83 7.85
C PHE A 49 10.27 -8.26 9.04
N ARG A 50 8.99 -7.93 8.83
CA ARG A 50 8.09 -7.48 9.90
C ARG A 50 7.88 -8.57 10.95
N LEU A 51 7.62 -9.81 10.54
CA LEU A 51 7.45 -10.94 11.47
C LEU A 51 8.74 -11.23 12.24
N SER A 52 9.90 -11.09 11.62
CA SER A 52 11.20 -11.26 12.28
C SER A 52 11.47 -10.15 13.30
N MET A 53 11.11 -8.90 13.00
CA MET A 53 11.18 -7.80 13.96
C MET A 53 10.17 -7.95 15.10
N GLU A 54 8.96 -8.42 14.82
CA GLU A 54 7.91 -8.66 15.82
C GLU A 54 8.26 -9.86 16.73
N SER A 55 8.87 -10.91 16.17
CA SER A 55 9.34 -12.08 16.95
C SER A 55 10.57 -11.76 17.83
N ALA A 56 11.31 -10.69 17.54
CA ALA A 56 12.40 -10.23 18.39
C ALA A 56 11.92 -9.39 19.60
N GLY A 57 10.61 -9.14 19.72
CA GLY A 57 10.02 -8.45 20.86
C GLY A 57 8.54 -8.77 21.05
N GLU A 58 8.22 -9.72 21.93
CA GLU A 58 6.87 -9.89 22.49
C GLU A 58 6.90 -9.80 24.02
N PRO A 59 5.85 -9.20 24.63
CA PRO A 59 4.69 -10.02 24.93
C PRO A 59 3.35 -9.45 24.43
N LYS A 60 2.63 -10.28 23.65
CA LYS A 60 1.18 -10.50 23.54
C LYS A 60 0.25 -9.32 23.85
N LYS A 61 -0.51 -8.91 22.82
CA LYS A 61 -1.86 -8.36 23.00
C LYS A 61 -2.87 -9.12 22.14
N SER A 62 -3.61 -10.00 22.82
CA SER A 62 -4.90 -10.54 22.40
C SER A 62 -5.82 -9.42 21.89
N THR A 63 -6.25 -9.51 20.63
CA THR A 63 -7.39 -8.72 20.15
C THR A 63 -8.56 -9.66 19.99
N VAL A 64 -9.46 -9.57 20.97
CA VAL A 64 -10.78 -10.17 20.98
C VAL A 64 -11.54 -9.66 19.76
N LYS A 65 -12.17 -10.59 19.04
CA LYS A 65 -13.09 -10.32 17.93
C LYS A 65 -14.45 -10.03 18.54
N GLU A 66 -14.82 -8.76 18.69
CA GLU A 66 -16.18 -8.33 19.01
C GLU A 66 -16.86 -7.82 17.75
N ASP A 67 -17.77 -8.68 17.26
CA ASP A 67 -18.83 -8.37 16.33
C ASP A 67 -20.03 -7.84 17.13
N ASN A 68 -20.68 -6.82 16.57
CA ASN A 68 -22.07 -6.43 16.81
C ASN A 68 -22.48 -5.65 18.08
N LEU A 69 -23.09 -4.49 17.78
CA LEU A 69 -24.21 -3.81 18.44
C LEU A 69 -23.93 -2.69 19.47
N GLU A 70 -24.55 -1.56 19.11
CA GLU A 70 -25.14 -0.54 19.98
C GLU A 70 -24.19 0.56 20.48
N HIS A 71 -24.33 1.71 19.82
CA HIS A 71 -24.06 3.02 20.40
C HIS A 71 -24.82 3.16 21.72
N GLU A 72 -24.19 2.82 22.84
CA GLU A 72 -24.49 3.51 24.10
C GLU A 72 -23.60 4.76 24.16
N GLU A 73 -24.27 5.91 24.01
CA GLU A 73 -23.72 7.22 24.33
C GLU A 73 -23.08 7.16 25.73
N ALA A 74 -21.74 7.21 25.77
CA ALA A 74 -21.03 7.36 27.02
C ALA A 74 -21.41 8.72 27.62
N THR A 75 -22.42 8.73 28.50
CA THR A 75 -22.74 9.85 29.37
C THR A 75 -21.57 10.00 30.34
N ALA A 76 -20.51 10.66 29.88
CA ALA A 76 -19.38 11.03 30.71
C ALA A 76 -19.89 12.08 31.72
N PRO A 77 -19.75 11.83 33.04
CA PRO A 77 -20.17 12.80 34.04
C PRO A 77 -19.35 14.09 33.88
N LYS A 78 -20.05 15.22 33.78
CA LYS A 78 -19.46 16.53 33.51
C LYS A 78 -18.56 16.94 34.68
N PHE A 79 -17.25 17.04 34.42
CA PHE A 79 -16.25 17.50 35.37
C PHE A 79 -16.41 19.01 35.59
N GLU A 80 -16.82 19.42 36.78
CA GLU A 80 -16.76 20.82 37.21
C GLU A 80 -15.40 21.07 37.88
N PRO A 81 -14.52 21.91 37.30
CA PRO A 81 -13.24 22.21 37.92
C PRO A 81 -13.46 23.06 39.19
N PRO A 82 -12.68 22.80 40.27
CA PRO A 82 -12.84 23.53 41.52
C PRO A 82 -12.54 25.04 41.34
N PRO A 83 -13.27 25.91 42.07
CA PRO A 83 -13.09 27.35 41.97
C PRO A 83 -11.66 27.72 42.39
N ALA A 84 -10.98 28.44 41.50
CA ALA A 84 -9.65 28.98 41.77
C ALA A 84 -9.72 29.91 42.98
N ALA A 85 -8.91 29.61 44.00
CA ALA A 85 -8.67 30.48 45.14
C ALA A 85 -7.64 31.56 44.79
#